data_AF-A0A9P8Y1Y3-F1
#
_entry.id   AF-A0A9P8Y1Y3-F1
#
_cell.length_a   1.000
_cell.length_b   1.000
_cell.length_c   1.000
_cell.angle_alpha   90.00
_cell.angle_beta   90.00
_cell.angle_gamma   90.00
#
_symmetry.space_group_name_H-M   'P 1'
#
loop_
_entity.id
_entity.type
_entity.pdbx_description
1 polymer ?
#
loop_
_entity_poly.entity_id
_entity_poly.type
_entity_poly.pdbx_seq_one_letter_code
_entity_poly.pdbx_strand_id
1 'polypeptide(L)'
;MAFFVNGVPVAMPPPEGYIVDFDNPQRNSVTAAYCLYGIGNALALLMMGQRVYFRAAIQKTVYLEDAFLGVAYVFSVVLQTLIIRDFARGIMGTHVYEMPLPKFSLFLTALYQLPILYNPVQCGTKMALLLVYNRLTPELWFRIPVWTTMFIVCAATAVLQFVTIFPCSPVRGAWDLAITESTCMDRPAIYKAIAIMGAATDAIVLAVPMPPVYRLRVPLRQKIGLAALFSVGAL
;
A
#
# COMPACT_ATOMS: atom_id res chain seq x y z
N MET A 1 7.50 3.84 -29.64
CA MET A 1 8.70 3.45 -30.40
C MET A 1 9.54 2.57 -29.50
N ALA A 2 9.84 1.33 -29.93
CA ALA A 2 10.73 0.44 -29.18
C ALA A 2 12.18 0.75 -29.56
N PHE A 3 13.09 0.77 -28.58
CA PHE A 3 14.52 0.89 -28.82
C PHE A 3 15.12 -0.51 -28.90
N PHE A 4 16.18 -0.70 -29.68
CA PHE A 4 16.87 -1.99 -29.77
C PHE A 4 18.23 -1.89 -29.10
N VAL A 5 18.47 -2.77 -28.13
CA VAL A 5 19.78 -2.92 -27.45
C VAL A 5 20.17 -4.38 -27.59
N ASN A 6 21.33 -4.66 -28.21
CA ASN A 6 21.81 -6.01 -28.51
C ASN A 6 20.77 -6.91 -29.20
N GLY A 7 19.95 -6.34 -30.10
CA GLY A 7 18.90 -7.08 -30.82
C GLY A 7 17.62 -7.35 -30.03
N VAL A 8 17.56 -6.98 -28.74
CA VAL A 8 16.37 -7.10 -27.90
C VAL A 8 15.62 -5.76 -27.85
N PRO A 9 14.29 -5.76 -28.05
CA PRO A 9 13.54 -4.52 -28.02
C PRO A 9 13.19 -4.15 -26.57
N VAL A 10 13.54 -2.92 -26.18
CA VAL A 10 13.43 -2.35 -24.83
C VAL A 10 12.62 -1.05 -24.82
N ALA A 11 12.07 -0.70 -23.66
CA ALA A 11 11.20 0.47 -23.50
C ALA A 11 11.95 1.80 -23.39
N MET A 12 13.20 1.80 -22.90
CA MET A 12 14.03 2.98 -22.69
C MET A 12 15.50 2.66 -23.00
N PRO A 13 16.27 3.56 -23.63
CA PRO A 13 17.69 3.33 -23.86
C PRO A 13 18.50 3.40 -22.55
N PRO A 14 19.61 2.65 -22.44
CA PRO A 14 20.51 2.73 -21.29
C PRO A 14 21.27 4.07 -21.26
N PRO A 15 21.67 4.56 -20.08
CA PRO A 15 22.53 5.73 -19.95
C PRO A 15 23.93 5.48 -20.55
N GLU A 16 24.63 6.54 -20.94
CA GLU A 16 25.96 6.45 -21.56
C GLU A 16 26.95 5.69 -20.66
N GLY A 17 27.62 4.68 -21.21
CA GLY A 17 28.59 3.84 -20.50
C GLY A 17 28.00 2.66 -19.71
N TYR A 18 26.68 2.46 -19.72
CA TYR A 18 26.06 1.31 -19.06
C TYR A 18 26.06 0.05 -19.93
N ILE A 19 26.64 -1.03 -19.42
CA ILE A 19 26.69 -2.34 -20.09
C ILE A 19 25.43 -3.12 -19.70
N VAL A 20 24.53 -3.32 -20.66
CA VAL A 20 23.29 -4.07 -20.46
C VAL A 20 23.55 -5.57 -20.56
N ASP A 21 23.21 -6.30 -19.50
CA ASP A 21 23.23 -7.76 -19.47
C ASP A 21 21.79 -8.29 -19.26
N PHE A 22 21.25 -8.97 -20.26
CA PHE A 22 19.90 -9.54 -20.20
C PHE A 22 19.83 -10.88 -19.46
N ASP A 23 20.96 -11.59 -19.38
CA ASP A 23 21.05 -12.90 -18.74
C ASP A 23 21.22 -12.76 -17.23
N ASN A 24 22.00 -11.75 -16.80
CA ASN A 24 22.18 -11.43 -15.39
C ASN A 24 22.02 -9.91 -15.12
N PRO A 25 20.78 -9.37 -15.20
CA PRO A 25 20.53 -7.96 -15.01
C PRO A 25 20.86 -7.52 -13.59
N GLN A 26 21.30 -6.28 -13.43
CA GLN A 26 21.57 -5.72 -12.11
C GLN A 26 20.26 -5.56 -11.33
N ARG A 27 20.22 -6.17 -10.15
CA ARG A 27 19.02 -6.19 -9.31
C ARG A 27 19.25 -5.43 -8.02
N ASN A 28 18.45 -4.39 -7.80
CA ASN A 28 18.43 -3.65 -6.55
C ASN A 28 17.25 -4.08 -5.68
N SER A 29 17.35 -3.80 -4.38
CA SER A 29 16.33 -4.01 -3.34
C SER A 29 15.80 -5.45 -3.14
N VAL A 30 16.39 -6.45 -3.80
CA VAL A 30 15.98 -7.86 -3.70
C VAL A 30 16.07 -8.37 -2.25
N THR A 31 17.23 -8.22 -1.60
CA THR A 31 17.43 -8.65 -0.21
C THR A 31 16.50 -7.93 0.76
N ALA A 32 16.31 -6.62 0.56
CA ALA A 32 15.41 -5.81 1.39
C ALA A 32 13.95 -6.28 1.25
N ALA A 33 13.48 -6.57 0.03
CA ALA A 33 12.13 -7.05 -0.22
C ALA A 33 11.87 -8.41 0.46
N TYR A 34 12.81 -9.35 0.36
CA TYR A 34 12.69 -10.65 1.05
C TYR A 34 12.71 -10.51 2.58
N CYS A 35 13.57 -9.65 3.13
CA CYS A 35 13.62 -9.39 4.56
C CYS A 35 12.33 -8.74 5.07
N LEU A 36 11.83 -7.72 4.38
CA LEU A 36 10.59 -7.01 4.72
C LEU A 36 9.40 -7.97 4.72
N TYR A 37 9.31 -8.83 3.72
CA TYR A 37 8.27 -9.86 3.72
C TYR A 37 8.45 -10.87 4.84
N GLY A 38 9.61 -11.52 4.93
CA GLY A 38 9.81 -12.62 5.87
C GLY A 38 9.59 -12.19 7.30
N ILE A 39 10.24 -11.10 7.71
CA ILE A 39 10.15 -10.57 9.07
C ILE A 39 8.80 -9.89 9.30
N GLY A 40 8.38 -9.02 8.38
CA GLY A 40 7.14 -8.25 8.53
C GLY A 40 5.89 -9.12 8.52
N ASN A 41 5.79 -10.08 7.61
CA ASN A 41 4.65 -10.99 7.55
C ASN A 41 4.63 -11.96 8.74
N ALA A 42 5.78 -12.45 9.20
CA ALA A 42 5.84 -13.29 10.40
C ALA A 42 5.36 -12.52 11.64
N LEU A 43 5.82 -11.28 11.82
CA LEU A 43 5.36 -10.43 12.92
C LEU A 43 3.86 -10.14 12.82
N ALA A 44 3.36 -9.81 11.62
CA ALA A 44 1.94 -9.57 11.39
C ALA A 44 1.08 -10.80 11.70
N LEU A 45 1.54 -11.99 11.30
CA LEU A 45 0.87 -13.26 11.59
C LEU A 45 0.79 -13.53 13.09
N LEU A 46 1.89 -13.31 13.82
CA LEU A 46 1.92 -13.47 15.27
C LEU A 46 0.97 -12.50 15.98
N MET A 47 0.97 -11.22 15.58
CA MET A 47 0.08 -10.20 16.14
C MET A 47 -1.39 -10.50 15.83
N MET A 48 -1.70 -10.94 14.61
CA MET A 48 -3.06 -11.34 14.23
C MET A 48 -3.50 -12.59 14.98
N GLY A 49 -2.61 -13.58 15.12
CA GLY A 49 -2.85 -14.80 15.90
C GLY A 49 -3.14 -14.51 17.37
N GLN A 50 -2.33 -13.66 18.01
CA GLN A 50 -2.58 -13.21 19.38
C GLN A 50 -3.94 -12.51 19.51
N ARG A 51 -4.30 -11.66 18.54
CA ARG A 51 -5.58 -10.94 18.55
C ARG A 51 -6.76 -11.90 18.41
N VAL A 52 -6.70 -12.84 17.48
CA VAL A 52 -7.74 -13.86 17.30
C VAL A 52 -7.88 -14.71 18.56
N TYR A 53 -6.76 -15.16 19.15
CA TYR A 53 -6.76 -15.89 20.41
C TYR A 53 -7.43 -15.10 21.55
N PHE A 54 -7.06 -13.83 21.73
CA PHE A 54 -7.63 -12.99 22.76
C PHE A 54 -9.14 -12.80 22.60
N ARG A 55 -9.62 -12.59 21.37
CA ARG A 55 -11.06 -12.45 21.10
C ARG A 55 -11.81 -13.76 21.28
N ALA A 56 -11.29 -14.87 20.79
CA ALA A 56 -11.96 -16.17 20.84
C ALA A 56 -11.96 -16.78 22.25
N ALA A 57 -10.84 -16.71 22.97
CA ALA A 57 -10.67 -17.37 24.27
C ALA A 57 -11.05 -16.48 25.46
N ILE A 58 -10.72 -15.19 25.43
CA ILE A 58 -10.86 -14.30 26.60
C ILE A 58 -12.12 -13.46 26.52
N GLN A 59 -12.31 -12.68 25.45
CA GLN A 59 -13.45 -11.76 25.37
C GLN A 59 -14.75 -12.40 24.88
N LYS A 60 -14.66 -13.47 24.08
CA LYS A 60 -15.80 -14.21 23.49
C LYS A 60 -16.78 -13.31 22.72
N THR A 61 -16.30 -12.18 22.20
CA THR A 61 -17.07 -11.23 21.40
C THR A 61 -16.32 -10.92 20.12
N VAL A 62 -17.02 -10.98 18.99
CA VAL A 62 -16.50 -10.61 17.67
C VAL A 62 -17.09 -9.27 17.29
N TYR A 63 -16.23 -8.37 16.86
CA TYR A 63 -16.60 -7.01 16.52
C TYR A 63 -16.32 -6.73 15.04
N LEU A 64 -17.05 -5.77 14.47
CA LEU A 64 -16.87 -5.36 13.06
C LEU A 64 -15.43 -4.92 12.77
N GLU A 65 -14.76 -4.29 13.74
CA GLU A 65 -13.34 -3.88 13.65
C GLU A 65 -12.40 -5.06 13.38
N ASP A 66 -12.68 -6.24 13.95
CA ASP A 66 -11.84 -7.44 13.78
C ASP A 66 -12.10 -8.08 12.41
N ALA A 67 -13.32 -7.98 11.88
CA ALA A 67 -13.64 -8.42 10.52
C ALA A 67 -12.93 -7.55 9.47
N PHE A 68 -12.98 -6.22 9.60
CA PHE A 68 -12.25 -5.31 8.71
C PHE A 68 -10.74 -5.55 8.74
N LEU A 69 -10.17 -5.76 9.92
CA LEU A 69 -8.74 -6.04 10.08
C LEU A 69 -8.36 -7.41 9.48
N GLY A 70 -9.20 -8.43 9.66
CA GLY A 70 -8.97 -9.75 9.08
C GLY A 70 -9.01 -9.74 7.55
N VAL A 71 -10.00 -9.07 6.96
CA VAL A 71 -10.07 -8.89 5.51
C VAL A 71 -8.84 -8.12 5.01
N ALA A 72 -8.48 -7.00 5.65
CA ALA A 72 -7.29 -6.23 5.30
C ALA A 72 -6.00 -7.07 5.37
N TYR A 73 -5.86 -7.93 6.37
CA TYR A 73 -4.71 -8.83 6.49
C TYR A 73 -4.64 -9.83 5.33
N VAL A 74 -5.76 -10.45 4.94
CA VAL A 74 -5.81 -11.37 3.79
C VAL A 74 -5.38 -10.67 2.50
N PHE A 75 -5.92 -9.47 2.22
CA PHE A 75 -5.51 -8.69 1.06
C PHE A 75 -4.01 -8.30 1.11
N SER A 76 -3.49 -7.99 2.29
CA SER A 76 -2.06 -7.69 2.48
C SER A 76 -1.17 -8.89 2.16
N VAL A 77 -1.54 -10.09 2.62
CA VAL A 77 -0.79 -11.32 2.29
C VAL A 77 -0.82 -11.60 0.80
N VAL A 78 -1.98 -11.47 0.14
CA VAL A 78 -2.09 -11.61 -1.32
C VAL A 78 -1.17 -10.62 -2.03
N LEU A 79 -1.23 -9.34 -1.68
CA LEU A 79 -0.36 -8.31 -2.26
C LEU A 79 1.13 -8.67 -2.11
N GLN A 80 1.55 -9.05 -0.90
CA GLN A 80 2.95 -9.38 -0.63
C GLN A 80 3.44 -10.63 -1.39
N THR A 81 2.60 -11.67 -1.49
CA THR A 81 2.94 -12.88 -2.26
C THR A 81 3.12 -12.58 -3.75
N LEU A 82 2.30 -11.69 -4.32
CA LEU A 82 2.46 -11.23 -5.71
C LEU A 82 3.78 -10.48 -5.90
N ILE A 83 4.10 -9.53 -5.01
CA ILE A 83 5.36 -8.78 -5.05
C ILE A 83 6.55 -9.75 -5.06
N ILE A 84 6.58 -10.72 -4.15
CA ILE A 84 7.70 -11.66 -4.05
C ILE A 84 7.82 -12.56 -5.25
N ARG A 85 6.69 -13.03 -5.79
CA ARG A 85 6.69 -13.79 -7.03
C ARG A 85 7.32 -12.97 -8.15
N ASP A 86 7.04 -11.68 -8.21
CA ASP A 86 7.57 -10.79 -9.25
C ASP A 86 9.06 -10.46 -9.01
N PHE A 87 9.51 -10.39 -7.75
CA PHE A 87 10.94 -10.37 -7.39
C PHE A 87 11.64 -11.72 -7.67
N ALA A 88 11.01 -12.87 -7.47
CA ALA A 88 11.60 -14.17 -7.78
C ALA A 88 11.81 -14.33 -9.30
N ARG A 89 10.89 -13.79 -10.11
CA ARG A 89 10.91 -13.87 -11.58
C ARG A 89 11.81 -12.86 -12.28
N GLY A 90 12.49 -11.97 -11.56
CA GLY A 90 13.31 -10.95 -12.22
C GLY A 90 12.53 -9.77 -12.79
N ILE A 91 11.24 -9.61 -12.42
CA ILE A 91 10.37 -8.57 -12.98
C ILE A 91 10.51 -7.28 -12.17
N MET A 92 10.62 -7.38 -10.84
CA MET A 92 10.90 -6.24 -9.96
C MET A 92 12.37 -6.18 -9.56
N GLY A 93 12.87 -4.96 -9.33
CA GLY A 93 14.25 -4.70 -8.92
C GLY A 93 15.27 -4.63 -10.06
N THR A 94 14.89 -4.94 -11.30
CA THR A 94 15.73 -4.77 -12.50
C THR A 94 15.53 -3.39 -13.11
N HIS A 95 16.59 -2.83 -13.71
CA HIS A 95 16.47 -1.55 -14.40
C HIS A 95 15.63 -1.66 -15.69
N VAL A 96 14.88 -0.59 -16.00
CA VAL A 96 13.93 -0.56 -17.14
C VAL A 96 14.65 -0.77 -18.48
N TYR A 97 15.90 -0.31 -18.61
CA TYR A 97 16.72 -0.45 -19.82
C TYR A 97 17.32 -1.86 -19.99
N GLU A 98 17.34 -2.69 -18.94
CA GLU A 98 17.77 -4.10 -19.01
C GLU A 98 16.57 -5.06 -19.15
N MET A 99 15.37 -4.53 -19.40
CA MET A 99 14.14 -5.31 -19.41
C MET A 99 13.62 -5.51 -20.85
N PRO A 100 13.55 -6.77 -21.33
CA PRO A 100 12.88 -7.11 -22.58
C PRO A 100 11.41 -6.71 -22.55
N LEU A 101 10.85 -6.26 -23.68
CA LEU A 101 9.43 -5.89 -23.83
C LEU A 101 8.43 -6.91 -23.27
N PRO A 102 8.58 -8.22 -23.46
CA PRO A 102 7.67 -9.22 -22.86
C PRO A 102 7.73 -9.25 -21.32
N LYS A 103 8.90 -8.99 -20.73
CA LYS A 103 9.03 -8.85 -19.27
C LYS A 103 8.47 -7.51 -18.80
N PHE A 104 8.56 -6.47 -19.63
CA PHE A 104 8.02 -5.15 -19.33
C PHE A 104 6.48 -5.13 -19.28
N SER A 105 5.78 -5.86 -20.15
CA SER A 105 4.31 -5.97 -20.05
C SER A 105 3.84 -6.66 -18.76
N LEU A 106 4.57 -7.69 -18.32
CA LEU A 106 4.33 -8.33 -17.01
C LEU A 106 4.56 -7.34 -15.85
N PHE A 107 5.60 -6.52 -15.94
CA PHE A 107 5.86 -5.45 -14.97
C PHE A 107 4.74 -4.41 -14.94
N LEU A 108 4.22 -3.98 -16.10
CA LEU A 108 3.08 -3.06 -16.17
C LEU A 108 1.81 -3.66 -15.58
N THR A 109 1.59 -4.97 -15.78
CA THR A 109 0.48 -5.71 -15.16
C THR A 109 0.61 -5.73 -13.65
N ALA A 110 1.81 -6.02 -13.13
CA ALA A 110 2.07 -5.98 -11.70
C ALA A 110 1.83 -4.58 -11.13
N LEU A 111 2.40 -3.54 -11.75
CA LEU A 111 2.18 -2.14 -11.38
C LEU A 111 0.71 -1.74 -11.36
N TYR A 112 -0.10 -2.25 -12.28
CA TYR A 112 -1.55 -1.99 -12.30
C TYR A 112 -2.26 -2.65 -11.10
N GLN A 113 -1.89 -3.90 -10.76
CA GLN A 113 -2.55 -4.67 -9.71
C GLN A 113 -2.21 -4.21 -8.28
N LEU A 114 -0.97 -3.75 -8.05
CA LEU A 114 -0.49 -3.35 -6.72
C LEU A 114 -1.37 -2.31 -6.01
N PRO A 115 -1.65 -1.11 -6.58
CA PRO A 115 -2.43 -0.09 -5.89
C PRO A 115 -3.87 -0.53 -5.65
N ILE A 116 -4.46 -1.31 -6.57
CA ILE A 116 -5.83 -1.83 -6.47
C ILE A 116 -6.00 -2.72 -5.24
N LEU A 117 -4.98 -3.53 -4.91
CA LEU A 117 -4.95 -4.39 -3.73
C LEU A 117 -4.51 -3.65 -2.47
N TYR A 118 -3.68 -2.61 -2.60
CA TYR A 118 -3.14 -1.85 -1.46
C TYR A 118 -4.17 -0.88 -0.84
N ASN A 119 -4.91 -0.13 -1.66
CA ASN A 119 -5.93 0.83 -1.20
C ASN A 119 -6.96 0.23 -0.21
N PRO A 120 -7.58 -0.93 -0.46
CA PRO A 120 -8.55 -1.51 0.49
C PRO A 120 -7.91 -1.94 1.80
N VAL A 121 -6.64 -2.38 1.79
CA VAL A 121 -5.89 -2.69 3.02
C VAL A 121 -5.73 -1.45 3.87
N GLN A 122 -5.32 -0.33 3.26
CA GLN A 122 -5.12 0.93 3.96
C GLN A 122 -6.43 1.50 4.53
N CYS A 123 -7.55 1.36 3.82
CA CYS A 123 -8.85 1.76 4.34
C CYS A 123 -9.33 0.85 5.48
N GLY A 124 -9.20 -0.47 5.32
CA GLY A 124 -9.61 -1.44 6.34
C GLY A 124 -8.91 -1.27 7.68
N THR A 125 -7.60 -1.01 7.67
CA THR A 125 -6.82 -0.76 8.89
C THR A 125 -7.22 0.55 9.58
N LYS A 126 -7.44 1.63 8.82
CA LYS A 126 -7.93 2.92 9.34
C LYS A 126 -9.32 2.81 9.93
N MET A 127 -10.22 2.10 9.26
CA MET A 127 -11.58 1.88 9.73
C MET A 127 -11.60 1.06 11.02
N ALA A 128 -10.78 0.01 11.11
CA ALA A 128 -10.64 -0.76 12.36
C ALA A 128 -10.14 0.12 13.52
N LEU A 129 -9.18 1.01 13.28
CA LEU A 129 -8.65 1.93 14.30
C LEU A 129 -9.71 2.96 14.74
N LEU A 130 -10.41 3.58 13.80
CA LEU A 130 -11.46 4.56 14.09
C LEU A 130 -12.65 3.92 14.83
N LEU A 131 -12.99 2.66 14.53
CA LEU A 131 -14.03 1.91 15.26
C LEU A 131 -13.63 1.65 16.71
N VAL A 132 -12.36 1.31 16.95
CA VAL A 132 -11.82 1.19 18.31
C VAL A 132 -11.90 2.53 19.05
N TYR A 133 -11.57 3.65 18.39
CA TYR A 133 -11.71 4.98 18.99
C TYR A 133 -13.15 5.33 19.34
N ASN A 134 -14.11 5.05 18.44
CA ASN A 134 -15.53 5.29 18.68
C ASN A 134 -16.08 4.55 19.92
N ARG A 135 -15.44 3.43 20.29
CA ARG A 135 -15.82 2.62 21.46
C ARG A 135 -15.16 3.04 22.75
N LEU A 136 -13.95 3.59 22.68
CA LEU A 136 -13.20 3.99 23.86
C LEU A 136 -13.91 5.12 24.62
N THR A 137 -14.55 6.04 23.89
CA THR A 137 -15.22 7.21 24.49
C THR A 137 -16.67 7.29 24.01
N PRO A 138 -17.66 7.20 24.90
CA PRO A 138 -19.09 7.30 24.54
C PRO A 138 -19.57 8.74 24.28
N GLU A 139 -18.74 9.75 24.53
CA GLU A 139 -19.11 11.16 24.48
C GLU A 139 -19.36 11.67 23.05
N LEU A 140 -20.49 12.37 22.84
CA LEU A 140 -20.92 12.85 21.52
C LEU A 140 -19.91 13.77 20.82
N TRP A 141 -19.25 14.65 21.57
CA TRP A 141 -18.24 15.57 21.02
C TRP A 141 -17.02 14.84 20.46
N PHE A 142 -16.75 13.62 20.94
CA PHE A 142 -15.69 12.75 20.41
C PHE A 142 -16.18 11.87 19.25
N ARG A 143 -17.45 11.47 19.26
CA ARG A 143 -18.02 10.65 18.18
C ARG A 143 -18.14 11.40 16.85
N ILE A 144 -18.56 12.67 16.88
CA ILE A 144 -18.71 13.48 15.66
C ILE A 144 -17.41 13.50 14.82
N PRO A 145 -16.22 13.87 15.35
CA PRO A 145 -14.98 13.88 14.56
C PRO A 145 -14.52 12.49 14.11
N VAL A 146 -14.83 11.43 14.88
CA VAL A 146 -14.55 10.05 14.47
C VAL A 146 -15.36 9.67 13.23
N TRP A 147 -16.68 9.93 13.23
CA TRP A 147 -17.55 9.63 12.09
C TRP A 147 -17.21 10.47 10.85
N THR A 148 -16.88 11.75 11.02
CA THR A 148 -16.43 12.58 9.89
C THR A 148 -15.12 12.08 9.31
N THR A 149 -14.17 11.66 10.16
CA THR A 149 -12.91 11.08 9.70
C THR A 149 -13.11 9.75 8.96
N MET A 150 -14.01 8.88 9.46
CA MET A 150 -14.38 7.65 8.76
C MET A 150 -14.91 7.95 7.35
N PHE A 151 -15.80 8.94 7.23
CA PHE A 151 -16.34 9.36 5.92
C PHE A 151 -15.25 9.87 4.99
N ILE A 152 -14.34 10.73 5.48
CA ILE A 152 -13.23 11.27 4.69
C ILE A 152 -12.31 10.14 4.19
N VAL A 153 -11.94 9.19 5.05
CA VAL A 153 -11.08 8.06 4.69
C VAL A 153 -11.74 7.18 3.63
N CYS A 154 -13.02 6.85 3.81
CA CYS A 154 -13.76 6.03 2.84
C CYS A 154 -13.90 6.75 1.49
N ALA A 155 -14.28 8.02 1.50
CA ALA A 155 -14.44 8.82 0.29
C ALA A 155 -13.12 8.98 -0.47
N ALA A 156 -12.03 9.33 0.24
CA ALA A 156 -10.71 9.46 -0.37
C ALA A 156 -10.23 8.14 -0.97
N THR A 157 -10.40 7.02 -0.25
CA THR A 157 -10.00 5.71 -0.77
C THR A 157 -10.85 5.30 -1.97
N ALA A 158 -12.16 5.54 -1.94
CA ALA A 158 -13.04 5.22 -3.05
C ALA A 158 -12.60 5.95 -4.33
N VAL A 159 -12.32 7.26 -4.24
CA VAL A 159 -11.83 8.06 -5.38
C VAL A 159 -10.50 7.51 -5.90
N LEU A 160 -9.53 7.25 -5.03
CA LEU A 160 -8.25 6.66 -5.44
C LEU A 160 -8.42 5.27 -6.06
N GLN A 161 -9.36 4.47 -5.57
CA GLN A 161 -9.66 3.16 -6.13
C GLN A 161 -10.21 3.27 -7.56
N PHE A 162 -11.13 4.20 -7.81
CA PHE A 162 -11.62 4.42 -9.17
C PHE A 162 -10.52 4.91 -10.12
N VAL A 163 -9.68 5.85 -9.67
CA VAL A 163 -8.56 6.36 -10.48
C VAL A 163 -7.54 5.25 -10.79
N THR A 164 -7.31 4.32 -9.86
CA THR A 164 -6.35 3.22 -10.04
C THR A 164 -6.91 2.05 -10.86
N ILE A 165 -8.22 1.83 -10.84
CA ILE A 165 -8.89 0.83 -11.69
C ILE A 165 -9.01 1.33 -13.13
N PHE A 166 -9.32 2.62 -13.31
CA PHE A 166 -9.54 3.27 -14.61
C PHE A 166 -8.46 4.30 -14.95
N PRO A 167 -7.16 3.94 -14.96
CA PRO A 167 -6.10 4.91 -15.27
C PRO A 167 -6.02 5.21 -16.77
N CYS A 168 -6.59 4.34 -17.62
CA CYS A 168 -6.56 4.46 -19.07
C CYS A 168 -7.94 4.19 -19.68
N SER A 169 -8.20 4.80 -20.85
CA SER A 169 -9.33 4.47 -21.72
C SER A 169 -8.81 4.02 -23.08
N PRO A 170 -8.98 2.73 -23.47
CA PRO A 170 -9.57 1.63 -22.70
C PRO A 170 -8.65 1.10 -21.58
N VAL A 171 -9.25 0.52 -20.53
CA VAL A 171 -8.53 0.03 -19.33
C VAL A 171 -7.42 -0.98 -19.66
N ARG A 172 -7.62 -1.79 -20.72
CA ARG A 172 -6.62 -2.76 -21.19
C ARG A 172 -5.28 -2.13 -21.59
N GLY A 173 -5.30 -0.87 -22.05
CA GLY A 173 -4.08 -0.11 -22.36
C GLY A 173 -3.22 0.16 -21.12
N ALA A 174 -3.73 -0.08 -19.90
CA ALA A 174 -2.94 0.02 -18.69
C ALA A 174 -1.86 -1.06 -18.59
N TRP A 175 -2.03 -2.25 -19.16
CA TRP A 175 -1.03 -3.33 -19.07
C TRP A 175 -0.65 -3.93 -20.42
N ASP A 176 -1.49 -3.78 -21.44
CA ASP A 176 -1.24 -4.30 -22.78
C ASP A 176 -0.62 -3.23 -23.68
N LEU A 177 0.64 -3.44 -24.04
CA LEU A 177 1.41 -2.55 -24.91
C LEU A 177 1.02 -2.68 -26.40
N ALA A 178 0.25 -3.70 -26.77
CA ALA A 178 -0.22 -3.87 -28.15
C ALA A 178 -1.28 -2.83 -28.54
N ILE A 179 -1.96 -2.24 -27.55
CA ILE A 179 -2.99 -1.23 -27.77
C ILE A 179 -2.31 0.13 -27.94
N THR A 180 -2.24 0.60 -29.19
CA THR A 180 -1.57 1.87 -29.54
C THR A 180 -2.47 3.09 -29.38
N GLU A 181 -3.79 2.91 -29.43
CA GLU A 181 -4.80 3.95 -29.22
C GLU A 181 -5.37 3.88 -27.79
N SER A 182 -4.58 4.29 -26.80
CA SER A 182 -5.05 4.43 -25.43
C SER A 182 -4.65 5.77 -24.84
N THR A 183 -5.60 6.47 -24.23
CA THR A 183 -5.33 7.67 -23.44
C THR A 183 -5.20 7.26 -21.98
N CYS A 184 -4.02 7.48 -21.41
CA CYS A 184 -3.70 7.13 -20.02
C CYS A 184 -3.40 8.39 -19.22
N MET A 185 -3.83 8.39 -17.95
CA MET A 185 -3.42 9.36 -16.96
C MET A 185 -1.95 9.15 -16.58
N ASP A 186 -1.30 10.22 -16.12
CA ASP A 186 0.10 10.18 -15.72
C ASP A 186 0.29 9.30 -14.47
N ARG A 187 0.94 8.16 -14.63
CA ARG A 187 1.11 7.15 -13.57
C ARG A 187 1.87 7.71 -12.35
N PRO A 188 3.03 8.38 -12.50
CA PRO A 188 3.73 9.02 -11.39
C PRO A 188 2.84 10.02 -10.64
N ALA A 189 1.99 10.80 -11.34
CA ALA A 189 1.06 11.71 -10.68
C ALA A 189 0.04 10.96 -9.83
N ILE A 190 -0.53 9.85 -10.32
CA ILE A 190 -1.43 8.99 -9.55
C ILE A 190 -0.74 8.46 -8.29
N TYR A 191 0.47 7.90 -8.42
CA TYR A 191 1.20 7.36 -7.26
C TYR A 191 1.56 8.43 -6.24
N LYS A 192 1.94 9.64 -6.68
CA LYS A 192 2.15 10.79 -5.78
C LYS A 192 0.87 11.16 -5.05
N ALA A 193 -0.27 11.19 -5.75
CA ALA A 193 -1.56 11.48 -5.13
C ALA A 193 -1.94 10.42 -4.07
N ILE A 194 -1.73 9.13 -4.36
CA ILE A 194 -1.95 8.04 -3.40
C ILE A 194 -1.07 8.23 -2.15
N ALA A 195 0.22 8.52 -2.33
CA ALA A 195 1.14 8.72 -1.22
C ALA A 195 0.74 9.93 -0.34
N ILE A 196 0.46 11.08 -0.96
CA ILE A 196 0.09 12.32 -0.25
C ILE A 196 -1.24 12.14 0.49
N MET A 197 -2.27 11.61 -0.17
CA MET A 197 -3.58 11.38 0.44
C MET A 197 -3.52 10.30 1.52
N GLY A 198 -2.70 9.27 1.32
CA GLY A 198 -2.42 8.24 2.30
C GLY A 198 -1.87 8.84 3.60
N ALA A 199 -0.78 9.60 3.49
CA ALA A 199 -0.14 10.27 4.62
C ALA A 199 -1.05 11.31 5.29
N ALA A 200 -1.79 12.10 4.51
CA ALA A 200 -2.74 13.08 5.04
C ALA A 200 -3.84 12.41 5.87
N THR A 201 -4.42 11.32 5.37
CA THR A 201 -5.45 10.58 6.11
C THR A 201 -4.88 9.85 7.33
N ASP A 202 -3.63 9.37 7.29
CA ASP A 202 -2.94 8.82 8.47
C ASP A 202 -2.80 9.89 9.58
N ALA A 203 -2.37 11.10 9.21
CA ALA A 203 -2.24 12.21 10.13
C ALA A 203 -3.59 12.60 10.77
N ILE A 204 -4.66 12.64 9.98
CA ILE A 204 -6.00 12.95 10.50
C ILE A 204 -6.44 11.88 11.51
N VAL A 205 -6.32 10.59 11.16
CA VAL A 205 -6.72 9.48 12.05
C VAL A 205 -5.94 9.52 13.37
N LEU A 206 -4.63 9.79 13.34
CA LEU A 206 -3.80 9.93 14.53
C LEU A 206 -4.11 11.19 15.35
N ALA A 207 -4.64 12.25 14.71
CA ALA A 207 -5.03 13.48 15.40
C ALA A 207 -6.36 13.35 16.15
N VAL A 208 -7.28 12.47 15.74
CA VAL A 208 -8.59 12.27 16.37
C VAL A 208 -8.52 12.10 17.91
N PRO A 209 -7.68 11.22 18.48
CA PRO A 209 -7.61 11.03 19.94
C PRO A 209 -6.87 12.15 20.68
N MET A 210 -6.20 13.08 19.99
CA MET A 210 -5.33 14.07 20.66
C MET A 210 -6.08 15.08 21.54
N PRO A 211 -7.20 15.71 21.12
CA PRO A 211 -7.87 16.72 21.95
C PRO A 211 -8.32 16.21 23.35
N PRO A 212 -8.91 15.01 23.51
CA PRO A 212 -9.18 14.46 24.84
C PRO A 212 -7.91 14.12 25.63
N VAL A 213 -6.88 13.59 24.97
CA VAL A 213 -5.58 13.24 25.57
C VAL A 213 -4.88 14.50 26.12
N TYR A 214 -4.91 15.64 25.43
CA TYR A 214 -4.33 16.88 25.96
C TYR A 214 -5.06 17.43 27.18
N ARG A 215 -6.37 17.18 27.31
CA ARG A 215 -7.13 17.56 28.51
C ARG A 215 -6.87 16.63 29.70
N LEU A 216 -6.42 15.40 29.47
CA LEU A 216 -6.27 14.36 30.48
C LEU A 216 -4.79 14.03 30.76
N ARG A 217 -3.99 14.98 31.25
CA ARG A 217 -2.54 14.85 31.65
C ARG A 217 -1.88 13.53 31.26
N VAL A 218 -1.65 13.33 29.97
CA VAL A 218 -1.11 12.06 29.49
C VAL A 218 0.41 12.02 29.72
N PRO A 219 0.96 10.90 30.24
CA PRO A 219 2.39 10.76 30.49
C PRO A 219 3.21 10.81 29.20
N LEU A 220 4.42 11.38 29.30
CA LEU A 220 5.38 11.63 28.21
C LEU A 220 5.58 10.44 27.25
N ARG A 221 5.42 9.21 27.75
CA ARG A 221 5.55 7.96 26.99
C ARG A 221 4.59 7.84 25.80
N GLN A 222 3.34 8.30 25.92
CA GLN A 222 2.39 8.27 24.79
C GLN A 222 2.70 9.35 23.75
N LYS A 223 3.26 10.49 24.19
CA LYS A 223 3.71 11.58 23.31
C LYS A 223 4.91 11.13 22.44
N ILE A 224 5.83 10.36 23.03
CA ILE A 224 6.97 9.76 22.33
C ILE A 224 6.50 8.68 21.35
N GLY A 225 5.56 7.82 21.75
CA GLY A 225 4.99 6.80 20.84
C GLY A 225 4.33 7.41 19.61
N LEU A 226 3.67 8.56 19.76
CA LEU A 226 3.05 9.29 18.66
C LEU A 226 4.10 9.91 17.72
N ALA A 227 5.15 10.55 18.27
CA ALA A 227 6.25 11.07 17.46
C ALA A 227 6.96 9.94 16.68
N ALA A 228 7.15 8.78 17.32
CA ALA A 228 7.70 7.59 16.69
C ALA A 228 6.79 7.07 15.56
N LEU A 229 5.47 7.00 15.77
CA LEU A 229 4.51 6.58 14.74
C LEU A 229 4.49 7.52 13.54
N PHE A 230 4.55 8.84 13.75
CA PHE A 230 4.68 9.81 12.66
C PHE A 230 6.01 9.68 11.92
N SER A 231 7.12 9.41 12.64
CA SER A 231 8.41 9.17 11.98
C SER A 231 8.44 7.87 11.17
N VAL A 232 7.72 6.83 11.59
CA VAL A 232 7.64 5.56 10.86
C VAL A 232 6.68 5.65 9.66
N GLY A 233 5.59 6.40 9.76
CA GLY A 233 4.66 6.62 8.64
C GLY A 233 5.20 7.57 7.56
N ALA A 234 6.24 8.35 7.87
CA ALA A 234 6.89 9.26 6.91
C ALA A 234 8.13 8.65 6.22
N LEU A 235 8.52 7.42 6.59
CA LEU A 235 9.72 6.72 6.12
C LEU A 235 9.40 5.68 5.03
#